data_AF-A0A4Y2UVT8-F1
#
_entry.id   AF-A0A4Y2UVT8-F1
#
_cell.length_a   1.000
_cell.length_b   1.000
_cell.length_c   1.000
_cell.angle_alpha   90.00
_cell.angle_beta   90.00
_cell.angle_gamma   90.00
#
_symmetry.space_group_name_H-M   'P 1'
#
loop_
_entity.id
_entity.type
_entity.pdbx_description
1 polymer ?
#
loop_
_entity_poly.entity_id
_entity_poly.type
_entity_poly.pdbx_seq_one_letter_code
_entity_poly.pdbx_strand_id
1 'polypeptide(L)'
;MQQVIDEDNTKSYYIPHHCIYKPEKTTTPLRVVFEAFAKTSTGQSLNSKLLNGGSIQDDLFSLVTRFRTHKYAFSADIQKMYRHILVEPSQRYLQRIVWKETNNSPIKIYQLNTVTYGTVSAPFLAMRVVTALADAEHKDFPEAAKIISRDMYIDDILSGATSLTSAKRLQADLSKLFRRVGFELHKWVSNHPAPLNDISTTEYTFEDTQSNTVKALGMLWKPQPDQLTFKVTVNKKDSLTKRKVLSQIARLYDPLGIIGPVIAKAKIFMQSLWLQKPDWNDNLRTKVLLVWNDFLVKYLELMKLTFRDIS
;
A
#
# COMPACT_ATOMS: atom_id res chain seq x y z
N MET A 1 -13.35 -15.99 -11.05
CA MET A 1 -12.50 -16.94 -11.81
C MET A 1 -13.40 -17.99 -12.43
N GLN A 2 -12.96 -18.66 -13.48
CA GLN A 2 -13.73 -19.69 -14.18
C GLN A 2 -12.86 -20.94 -14.33
N GLN A 3 -13.39 -22.12 -14.03
CA GLN A 3 -12.69 -23.36 -14.32
C GLN A 3 -12.64 -23.57 -15.83
N VAL A 4 -11.47 -23.96 -16.36
CA VAL A 4 -11.26 -24.22 -17.78
C VAL A 4 -10.60 -25.58 -17.95
N ILE A 5 -10.78 -26.18 -19.13
CA ILE A 5 -10.07 -27.39 -19.55
C ILE A 5 -8.81 -26.94 -20.28
N ASP A 6 -7.68 -27.63 -20.06
CA ASP A 6 -6.49 -27.37 -20.87
C ASP A 6 -6.71 -28.00 -22.24
N GLU A 7 -7.01 -27.18 -23.23
CA GLU A 7 -7.00 -27.60 -24.63
C GLU A 7 -5.58 -27.37 -25.18
N ASP A 8 -4.94 -28.47 -25.62
CA ASP A 8 -3.65 -28.44 -26.28
C ASP A 8 -3.67 -27.42 -27.43
N ASN A 9 -2.62 -26.58 -27.53
CA ASN A 9 -2.40 -25.48 -28.49
C ASN A 9 -2.92 -24.07 -28.14
N THR A 10 -3.50 -23.80 -26.97
CA THR A 10 -3.78 -22.41 -26.57
C THR A 10 -2.56 -21.76 -25.91
N LYS A 11 -1.93 -20.76 -26.56
CA LYS A 11 -0.88 -19.92 -25.94
C LYS A 11 -1.40 -19.42 -24.60
N SER A 12 -0.83 -19.86 -23.49
CA SER A 12 -1.35 -19.56 -22.15
C SER A 12 -0.22 -19.30 -21.16
N TYR A 13 -0.53 -18.62 -20.07
CA TYR A 13 0.43 -18.41 -18.97
C TYR A 13 -0.21 -18.83 -17.65
N TYR A 14 0.49 -19.72 -16.96
CA TYR A 14 0.11 -20.22 -15.64
C TYR A 14 0.86 -19.41 -14.57
N ILE A 15 0.15 -18.54 -13.86
CA ILE A 15 0.70 -17.70 -12.81
C ILE A 15 0.90 -18.56 -11.56
N PRO A 16 2.16 -18.78 -11.10
CA PRO A 16 2.39 -19.41 -9.81
C PRO A 16 1.78 -18.56 -8.72
N HIS A 17 1.26 -19.22 -7.70
CA HIS A 17 0.62 -18.53 -6.59
C HIS A 17 0.85 -19.29 -5.30
N HIS A 18 0.94 -18.54 -4.20
CA HIS A 18 1.09 -19.07 -2.85
C HIS A 18 0.30 -18.19 -1.88
N CYS A 19 0.02 -18.69 -0.68
CA CYS A 19 -0.63 -17.89 0.35
C CYS A 19 0.38 -17.36 1.37
N ILE A 20 0.16 -16.13 1.82
CA ILE A 20 0.79 -15.56 2.99
C ILE A 20 -0.30 -15.47 4.06
N TYR A 21 -0.12 -16.20 5.15
CA TYR A 21 -1.03 -16.18 6.30
C TYR A 21 -0.45 -15.31 7.42
N LYS A 22 -1.27 -14.38 7.90
CA LYS A 22 -0.98 -13.37 8.93
C LYS A 22 -2.19 -13.29 9.88
N PRO A 23 -2.32 -14.22 10.83
CA PRO A 23 -3.50 -14.32 11.71
C PRO A 23 -3.74 -13.03 12.53
N GLU A 24 -2.71 -12.23 12.74
CA GLU A 24 -2.79 -10.94 13.44
C GLU A 24 -3.57 -9.86 12.66
N LYS A 25 -3.88 -10.07 11.37
CA LYS A 25 -4.67 -9.11 10.59
C LYS A 25 -6.17 -9.37 10.72
N THR A 26 -6.91 -8.39 11.22
CA THR A 26 -8.36 -8.44 11.40
C THR A 26 -9.15 -8.59 10.09
N THR A 27 -8.75 -7.89 9.03
CA THR A 27 -9.56 -7.81 7.79
C THR A 27 -9.12 -8.73 6.66
N THR A 28 -7.86 -9.15 6.64
CA THR A 28 -7.32 -10.01 5.56
C THR A 28 -6.18 -10.88 6.09
N PRO A 29 -6.51 -11.93 6.88
CA PRO A 29 -5.52 -12.81 7.48
C PRO A 29 -4.83 -13.70 6.45
N LEU A 30 -5.49 -14.04 5.34
CA LEU A 30 -4.90 -14.79 4.23
C LEU A 30 -4.81 -13.91 2.98
N ARG A 31 -3.62 -13.80 2.39
CA ARG A 31 -3.40 -13.14 1.10
C ARG A 31 -2.79 -14.13 0.12
N VAL A 32 -3.46 -14.35 -1.00
CA VAL A 32 -2.86 -15.06 -2.13
C VAL A 32 -1.88 -14.10 -2.81
N VAL A 33 -0.69 -14.55 -3.17
CA VAL A 33 0.30 -13.82 -3.95
C VAL A 33 0.39 -14.46 -5.32
N PHE A 34 0.35 -13.67 -6.39
CA PHE A 34 0.50 -14.13 -7.76
C PHE A 34 1.85 -13.68 -8.32
N GLU A 35 2.67 -14.64 -8.75
CA GLU A 35 4.04 -14.39 -9.19
C GLU A 35 4.14 -14.29 -10.71
N ALA A 36 3.61 -13.20 -11.27
CA ALA A 36 3.67 -12.94 -12.71
C ALA A 36 5.10 -12.64 -13.24
N PHE A 37 6.12 -12.61 -12.37
CA PHE A 37 7.54 -12.50 -12.73
C PHE A 37 8.23 -13.85 -12.89
N ALA A 38 7.58 -14.96 -12.51
CA ALA A 38 8.15 -16.29 -12.67
C ALA A 38 8.42 -16.60 -14.15
N LYS A 39 9.59 -17.18 -14.44
CA LYS A 39 9.94 -17.54 -15.82
C LYS A 39 9.33 -18.90 -16.17
N THR A 40 8.80 -19.03 -17.37
CA THR A 40 8.38 -20.32 -17.92
C THR A 40 9.57 -21.07 -18.54
N SER A 41 9.31 -22.23 -19.13
CA SER A 41 10.28 -22.98 -19.94
C SER A 41 10.87 -22.18 -21.11
N THR A 42 10.21 -21.09 -21.54
CA THR A 42 10.75 -20.18 -22.57
C THR A 42 11.70 -19.13 -22.02
N GLY A 43 11.96 -19.12 -20.70
CA GLY A 43 12.80 -18.12 -20.02
C GLY A 43 12.14 -16.74 -19.87
N GLN A 44 10.89 -16.58 -20.30
CA GLN A 44 10.12 -15.34 -20.25
C GLN A 44 9.03 -15.43 -19.16
N SER A 45 8.70 -14.29 -18.57
CA SER A 45 7.60 -14.15 -17.61
C SER A 45 6.48 -13.29 -18.18
N LEU A 46 5.27 -13.37 -17.61
CA LEU A 46 4.17 -12.52 -18.04
C LEU A 46 4.52 -11.03 -17.90
N ASN A 47 5.15 -10.65 -16.78
CA ASN A 47 5.57 -9.26 -16.55
C ASN A 47 6.65 -8.78 -17.52
N SER A 48 7.44 -9.68 -18.13
CA SER A 48 8.39 -9.28 -19.18
C SER A 48 7.74 -8.95 -20.53
N LYS A 49 6.45 -9.27 -20.69
CA LYS A 49 5.68 -9.06 -21.93
C LYS A 49 4.61 -7.99 -21.79
N LEU A 50 4.07 -7.80 -20.59
CA LEU A 50 3.10 -6.76 -20.31
C LEU A 50 3.77 -5.39 -20.26
N LEU A 51 3.08 -4.39 -20.84
CA LEU A 51 3.43 -2.99 -20.64
C LEU A 51 3.01 -2.55 -19.24
N ASN A 52 3.85 -1.79 -18.54
CA ASN A 52 3.51 -1.25 -17.23
C ASN A 52 2.43 -0.17 -17.29
N GLY A 53 2.28 0.52 -18.43
CA GLY A 53 1.39 1.66 -18.64
C GLY A 53 1.90 3.00 -18.07
N GLY A 54 2.91 2.97 -17.19
CA GLY A 54 3.45 4.15 -16.51
C GLY A 54 2.71 4.50 -15.20
N SER A 55 3.13 5.57 -14.55
CA SER A 55 2.48 6.10 -13.35
C SER A 55 1.53 7.23 -13.73
N ILE A 56 0.28 7.16 -13.26
CA ILE A 56 -0.74 8.20 -13.44
C ILE A 56 -0.90 9.03 -12.15
N GLN A 57 -0.33 8.56 -11.04
CA GLN A 57 -0.50 9.17 -9.72
C GLN A 57 0.46 10.33 -9.54
N ASP A 58 -0.03 11.36 -8.84
CA ASP A 58 0.81 12.40 -8.27
C ASP A 58 1.85 11.80 -7.32
N ASP A 59 2.94 12.52 -7.15
CA ASP A 59 3.97 12.12 -6.21
C ASP A 59 3.44 12.17 -4.76
N LEU A 60 4.00 11.31 -3.92
CA LEU A 60 3.60 11.16 -2.52
C LEU A 60 3.79 12.44 -1.70
N PHE A 61 4.77 13.28 -2.04
CA PHE A 61 4.99 14.53 -1.33
C PHE A 61 3.80 15.46 -1.58
N SER A 62 3.41 15.65 -2.83
CA SER A 62 2.24 16.46 -3.20
C SER A 62 0.95 15.99 -2.53
N LEU A 63 0.71 14.68 -2.51
CA LEU A 63 -0.52 14.12 -1.93
C LEU A 63 -0.55 14.32 -0.41
N VAL A 64 0.54 14.00 0.30
CA VAL A 64 0.60 14.18 1.75
C VAL A 64 0.55 15.66 2.13
N THR A 65 1.21 16.54 1.38
CA THR A 65 1.14 17.99 1.62
C THR A 65 -0.28 18.53 1.43
N ARG A 66 -1.01 18.12 0.39
CA ARG A 66 -2.42 18.52 0.18
C ARG A 66 -3.32 18.02 1.31
N PHE A 67 -3.16 16.75 1.69
CA PHE A 67 -3.91 16.15 2.80
C PHE A 67 -3.80 16.99 4.07
N ARG A 68 -2.61 17.54 4.35
CA ARG A 68 -2.33 18.40 5.52
C ARG A 68 -2.93 19.80 5.45
N THR A 69 -3.50 20.22 4.31
CA THR A 69 -4.20 21.52 4.21
C THR A 69 -5.63 21.47 4.76
N HIS A 70 -6.15 20.28 5.07
CA HIS A 70 -7.53 20.10 5.48
C HIS A 70 -7.71 20.18 6.98
N LYS A 71 -8.58 21.09 7.44
CA LYS A 71 -8.98 21.17 8.86
C LYS A 71 -9.72 19.92 9.33
N TYR A 72 -10.55 19.35 8.47
CA TYR A 72 -11.28 18.11 8.72
C TYR A 72 -10.85 17.07 7.71
N ALA A 73 -9.81 16.32 8.07
CA ALA A 73 -9.14 15.33 7.25
C ALA A 73 -9.74 13.94 7.46
N PHE A 74 -9.86 13.17 6.39
CA PHE A 74 -10.28 11.78 6.42
C PHE A 74 -9.50 10.93 5.43
N SER A 75 -9.44 9.62 5.69
CA SER A 75 -8.91 8.63 4.78
C SER A 75 -9.88 7.48 4.58
N ALA A 76 -9.81 6.83 3.42
CA ALA A 76 -10.57 5.64 3.08
C ALA A 76 -9.78 4.74 2.13
N ASP A 77 -10.17 3.47 2.05
CA ASP A 77 -9.58 2.45 1.18
C ASP A 77 -10.64 1.89 0.22
N ILE A 78 -10.28 1.57 -1.02
CA ILE A 78 -11.17 0.86 -1.96
C ILE A 78 -11.09 -0.64 -1.71
N GLN A 79 -12.20 -1.22 -1.23
CA GLN A 79 -12.25 -2.63 -0.89
C GLN A 79 -11.99 -3.49 -2.12
N LYS A 80 -10.90 -4.29 -2.06
CA LYS A 80 -10.56 -5.27 -3.11
C LYS A 80 -10.59 -4.66 -4.52
N MET A 81 -10.08 -3.44 -4.68
CA MET A 81 -10.12 -2.65 -5.93
C MET A 81 -9.94 -3.50 -7.20
N TYR A 82 -8.80 -4.19 -7.33
CA TYR A 82 -8.48 -5.02 -8.51
C TYR A 82 -9.52 -6.10 -8.84
N ARG A 83 -10.24 -6.62 -7.83
CA ARG A 83 -11.22 -7.70 -8.00
C ARG A 83 -12.53 -7.24 -8.62
N HIS A 84 -12.79 -5.94 -8.71
CA HIS A 84 -13.98 -5.40 -9.37
C HIS A 84 -13.71 -4.99 -10.83
N ILE A 85 -12.46 -5.10 -11.29
CA ILE A 85 -12.07 -4.68 -12.65
C ILE A 85 -11.89 -5.93 -13.51
N LEU A 86 -12.73 -6.08 -14.54
CA LEU A 86 -12.63 -7.19 -15.49
C LEU A 86 -11.45 -6.98 -16.44
N VAL A 87 -10.72 -8.06 -16.70
CA VAL A 87 -9.77 -8.14 -17.79
C VAL A 87 -10.53 -8.47 -19.07
N GLU A 88 -10.08 -7.89 -20.18
CA GLU A 88 -10.60 -8.16 -21.52
C GLU A 88 -10.66 -9.68 -21.78
N PRO A 89 -11.81 -10.27 -22.16
CA PRO A 89 -11.96 -11.71 -22.34
C PRO A 89 -10.87 -12.36 -23.19
N SER A 90 -10.45 -11.68 -24.27
CA SER A 90 -9.40 -12.14 -25.17
C SER A 90 -8.00 -12.20 -24.54
N GLN A 91 -7.79 -11.65 -23.34
CA GLN A 91 -6.49 -11.66 -22.65
C GLN A 91 -6.47 -12.56 -21.41
N ARG A 92 -7.63 -13.06 -20.97
CA ARG A 92 -7.75 -13.79 -19.70
C ARG A 92 -6.97 -15.11 -19.70
N TYR A 93 -6.72 -15.71 -20.86
CA TYR A 93 -5.94 -16.94 -21.01
C TYR A 93 -4.48 -16.78 -20.53
N LEU A 94 -3.98 -15.55 -20.42
CA LEU A 94 -2.67 -15.23 -19.84
C LEU A 94 -2.68 -15.20 -18.30
N GLN A 95 -3.84 -15.33 -17.67
CA GLN A 95 -4.01 -15.31 -16.22
C GLN A 95 -4.57 -16.64 -15.70
N ARG A 96 -4.03 -17.78 -16.17
CA ARG A 96 -4.41 -19.09 -15.65
C ARG A 96 -3.68 -19.40 -14.35
N ILE A 97 -4.29 -20.19 -13.49
CA ILE A 97 -3.67 -20.78 -12.30
C ILE A 97 -4.00 -22.26 -12.24
N VAL A 98 -3.10 -23.02 -11.64
CA VAL A 98 -3.32 -24.43 -11.29
C VAL A 98 -3.83 -24.49 -9.85
N TRP A 99 -4.87 -25.25 -9.56
CA TRP A 99 -5.42 -25.41 -8.23
C TRP A 99 -5.55 -26.89 -7.86
N LYS A 100 -5.22 -27.21 -6.61
CA LYS A 100 -5.44 -28.52 -6.00
C LYS A 100 -6.08 -28.30 -4.63
N GLU A 101 -7.21 -28.95 -4.38
CA GLU A 101 -7.87 -28.88 -3.06
C GLU A 101 -7.07 -29.62 -1.98
N THR A 102 -6.49 -30.76 -2.36
CA THR A 102 -5.57 -31.54 -1.54
C THR A 102 -4.40 -32.04 -2.40
N ASN A 103 -3.34 -32.55 -1.77
CA ASN A 103 -2.19 -33.11 -2.49
C ASN A 103 -2.57 -34.25 -3.45
N ASN A 104 -3.66 -34.97 -3.16
CA ASN A 104 -4.14 -36.11 -3.95
C ASN A 104 -5.28 -35.75 -4.91
N SER A 105 -5.84 -34.55 -4.82
CA SER A 105 -6.91 -34.10 -5.71
C SER A 105 -6.39 -33.94 -7.15
N PRO A 106 -7.23 -34.18 -8.17
CA PRO A 106 -6.87 -33.87 -9.55
C PRO A 106 -6.58 -32.37 -9.69
N ILE A 107 -5.65 -32.06 -10.59
CA ILE A 107 -5.34 -30.67 -10.93
C ILE A 107 -6.53 -30.04 -11.64
N LYS A 108 -6.97 -28.89 -11.14
CA LYS A 108 -7.95 -28.02 -11.81
C LYS A 108 -7.24 -26.79 -12.34
N ILE A 109 -7.70 -26.29 -13.47
CA ILE A 109 -7.18 -25.04 -14.04
C ILE A 109 -8.27 -23.98 -13.93
N TYR A 110 -7.88 -22.82 -13.42
CA TYR A 110 -8.77 -21.66 -13.34
C TYR A 110 -8.20 -20.51 -14.12
N GLN A 111 -9.08 -19.79 -14.81
CA GLN A 111 -8.80 -18.52 -15.44
C GLN A 111 -9.26 -17.37 -14.55
N LEU A 112 -8.37 -16.43 -14.27
CA LEU A 112 -8.70 -15.21 -13.52
C LEU A 112 -9.33 -14.18 -14.45
N ASN A 113 -10.54 -13.72 -14.09
CA ASN A 113 -11.33 -12.82 -14.92
C ASN A 113 -11.07 -11.33 -14.63
N THR A 114 -10.45 -11.04 -13.50
CA THR A 114 -10.25 -9.68 -13.02
C THR A 114 -8.78 -9.32 -13.03
N VAL A 115 -8.47 -8.02 -12.88
CA VAL A 115 -7.09 -7.54 -12.82
C VAL A 115 -6.39 -8.27 -11.69
N THR A 116 -5.27 -8.93 -12.03
CA THR A 116 -4.52 -9.74 -11.06
C THR A 116 -3.36 -8.92 -10.53
N TYR A 117 -3.42 -8.59 -9.23
CA TYR A 117 -2.31 -7.94 -8.55
C TYR A 117 -1.04 -8.81 -8.63
N GLY A 118 0.12 -8.17 -8.71
CA GLY A 118 1.40 -8.85 -9.03
C GLY A 118 1.74 -8.84 -10.51
N THR A 119 0.78 -8.56 -11.40
CA THR A 119 1.07 -8.17 -12.79
C THR A 119 1.57 -6.73 -12.86
N VAL A 120 2.52 -6.44 -13.75
CA VAL A 120 3.16 -5.12 -13.88
C VAL A 120 2.18 -4.02 -14.34
N SER A 121 1.14 -4.39 -15.09
CA SER A 121 0.12 -3.48 -15.60
C SER A 121 -1.03 -3.22 -14.62
N ALA A 122 -1.19 -4.04 -13.57
CA ALA A 122 -2.34 -3.94 -12.67
C ALA A 122 -2.54 -2.55 -12.05
N PRO A 123 -1.50 -1.87 -11.52
CA PRO A 123 -1.67 -0.54 -10.94
C PRO A 123 -2.18 0.48 -11.96
N PHE A 124 -1.62 0.49 -13.16
CA PHE A 124 -2.05 1.38 -14.24
C PHE A 124 -3.50 1.12 -14.63
N LEU A 125 -3.87 -0.15 -14.86
CA LEU A 125 -5.24 -0.52 -15.23
C LEU A 125 -6.25 -0.08 -14.16
N ALA A 126 -5.91 -0.29 -12.89
CA ALA A 126 -6.77 0.09 -11.78
C ALA A 126 -6.97 1.62 -11.69
N MET A 127 -5.88 2.37 -11.82
CA MET A 127 -5.95 3.83 -11.83
C MET A 127 -6.69 4.38 -13.03
N ARG A 128 -6.52 3.79 -14.23
CA ARG A 128 -7.26 4.24 -15.42
C ARG A 128 -8.77 4.08 -15.28
N VAL A 129 -9.24 3.02 -14.63
CA VAL A 129 -10.67 2.83 -14.33
C VAL A 129 -11.16 3.92 -13.39
N VAL A 130 -10.38 4.25 -12.37
CA VAL A 130 -10.72 5.31 -11.41
C VAL A 130 -10.71 6.69 -12.07
N THR A 131 -9.74 6.99 -12.94
CA THR A 131 -9.73 8.24 -13.72
C THR A 131 -10.95 8.32 -14.64
N ALA A 132 -11.26 7.25 -15.38
CA ALA A 132 -12.43 7.22 -16.25
C ALA A 132 -13.74 7.39 -15.48
N LEU A 133 -13.83 6.84 -14.26
CA LEU A 133 -14.94 7.05 -13.35
C LEU A 133 -15.07 8.53 -12.96
N ALA A 134 -13.97 9.20 -12.61
CA ALA A 134 -13.98 10.61 -12.29
C ALA A 134 -14.46 11.47 -13.47
N ASP A 135 -14.00 11.18 -14.68
CA ASP A 135 -14.41 11.89 -15.90
C ASP A 135 -15.91 11.70 -16.18
N ALA A 136 -16.40 10.45 -16.08
CA ALA A 136 -17.79 10.11 -16.36
C ALA A 136 -18.77 10.73 -15.35
N GLU A 137 -18.37 10.79 -14.07
CA GLU A 137 -19.22 11.22 -12.95
C GLU A 137 -19.02 12.70 -12.58
N HIS A 138 -18.15 13.44 -13.28
CA HIS A 138 -17.81 14.81 -12.96
C HIS A 138 -19.01 15.76 -12.91
N LYS A 139 -20.01 15.54 -13.78
CA LYS A 139 -21.21 16.38 -13.82
C LYS A 139 -22.08 16.24 -12.57
N ASP A 140 -22.24 15.01 -12.09
CA ASP A 140 -23.11 14.69 -10.94
C ASP A 140 -22.37 14.92 -9.61
N PHE A 141 -21.05 14.71 -9.59
CA PHE A 141 -20.21 14.77 -8.40
C PHE A 141 -18.89 15.52 -8.65
N PRO A 142 -18.92 16.83 -8.95
CA PRO A 142 -17.75 17.58 -9.41
C PRO A 142 -16.60 17.58 -8.39
N GLU A 143 -16.91 17.80 -7.11
CA GLU A 143 -15.90 17.79 -6.05
C GLU A 143 -15.33 16.39 -5.81
N ALA A 144 -16.17 15.35 -5.74
CA ALA A 144 -15.70 13.99 -5.53
C ALA A 144 -14.83 13.50 -6.71
N ALA A 145 -15.21 13.79 -7.95
CA ALA A 145 -14.43 13.48 -9.14
C ALA A 145 -13.05 14.18 -9.14
N LYS A 146 -13.01 15.44 -8.70
CA LYS A 146 -11.75 16.18 -8.53
C LYS A 146 -10.85 15.54 -7.48
N ILE A 147 -11.40 15.15 -6.33
CA ILE A 147 -10.67 14.47 -5.25
C ILE A 147 -10.16 13.10 -5.71
N ILE A 148 -10.95 12.34 -6.46
CA ILE A 148 -10.52 11.05 -7.01
C ILE A 148 -9.30 11.21 -7.94
N SER A 149 -9.29 12.26 -8.75
CA SER A 149 -8.20 12.51 -9.70
C SER A 149 -6.93 13.03 -9.02
N ARG A 150 -7.07 13.71 -7.88
CA ARG A 150 -5.99 14.46 -7.24
C ARG A 150 -5.46 13.81 -5.97
N ASP A 151 -6.33 13.29 -5.11
CA ASP A 151 -6.00 12.96 -3.72
C ASP A 151 -6.04 11.44 -3.46
N MET A 152 -5.83 10.67 -4.53
CA MET A 152 -5.77 9.21 -4.51
C MET A 152 -4.38 8.66 -4.78
N TYR A 153 -4.03 7.59 -4.06
CA TYR A 153 -2.85 6.79 -4.30
C TYR A 153 -3.21 5.30 -4.32
N ILE A 154 -3.32 4.75 -5.53
CA ILE A 154 -3.83 3.39 -5.77
C ILE A 154 -5.23 3.22 -5.16
N ASP A 155 -5.33 2.52 -4.04
CA ASP A 155 -6.55 2.17 -3.31
C ASP A 155 -6.83 3.13 -2.14
N ASP A 156 -5.83 3.90 -1.71
CA ASP A 156 -5.93 4.86 -0.62
C ASP A 156 -6.46 6.24 -1.11
N ILE A 157 -7.44 6.77 -0.39
CA ILE A 157 -7.95 8.15 -0.52
C ILE A 157 -7.54 8.93 0.73
N LEU A 158 -6.85 10.05 0.58
CA LEU A 158 -6.50 10.94 1.70
C LEU A 158 -6.91 12.37 1.36
N SER A 159 -8.00 12.84 1.94
CA SER A 159 -8.61 14.12 1.59
C SER A 159 -9.24 14.77 2.82
N GLY A 160 -9.93 15.87 2.62
CA GLY A 160 -10.70 16.50 3.67
C GLY A 160 -11.38 17.77 3.20
N ALA A 161 -11.79 18.60 4.15
CA ALA A 161 -12.38 19.90 3.87
C ALA A 161 -12.12 20.91 5.00
N THR A 162 -12.49 22.17 4.77
CA THR A 162 -12.33 23.26 5.75
C THR A 162 -13.49 23.35 6.76
N SER A 163 -14.64 22.74 6.46
CA SER A 163 -15.79 22.66 7.36
C SER A 163 -16.29 21.22 7.54
N LEU A 164 -16.93 20.94 8.69
CA LEU A 164 -17.52 19.63 8.96
C LEU A 164 -18.63 19.27 7.98
N THR A 165 -19.47 20.24 7.61
CA THR A 165 -20.56 20.04 6.65
C THR A 165 -20.02 19.63 5.29
N SER A 166 -18.98 20.32 4.80
CA SER A 166 -18.34 19.96 3.53
C SER A 166 -17.64 18.60 3.59
N ALA A 167 -16.99 18.26 4.72
CA ALA A 167 -16.32 16.97 4.87
C ALA A 167 -17.32 15.80 4.85
N LYS A 168 -18.44 15.92 5.57
CA LYS A 168 -19.55 14.95 5.56
C LYS A 168 -20.13 14.77 4.16
N ARG A 169 -20.41 15.88 3.46
CA ARG A 169 -20.94 15.83 2.10
C ARG A 169 -19.97 15.14 1.15
N LEU A 170 -18.69 15.52 1.19
CA LEU A 170 -17.67 14.92 0.34
C LEU A 170 -17.51 13.41 0.58
N GLN A 171 -17.49 13.00 1.84
CA GLN A 171 -17.50 11.58 2.24
C GLN A 171 -18.68 10.84 1.58
N ALA A 172 -19.89 11.36 1.72
CA ALA A 172 -21.09 10.73 1.20
C ALA A 172 -21.10 10.68 -0.34
N ASP A 173 -20.65 11.76 -0.98
CA ASP A 173 -20.56 11.87 -2.44
C ASP A 173 -19.53 10.89 -3.00
N LEU A 174 -18.35 10.76 -2.37
CA LEU A 174 -17.35 9.74 -2.71
C LEU A 174 -17.94 8.33 -2.59
N SER A 175 -18.59 8.00 -1.47
CA SER A 175 -19.22 6.69 -1.30
C SER A 175 -20.31 6.40 -2.33
N LYS A 176 -21.09 7.40 -2.76
CA LYS A 176 -22.10 7.22 -3.82
C LYS A 176 -21.46 7.03 -5.18
N LEU A 177 -20.46 7.83 -5.52
CA LEU A 177 -19.74 7.79 -6.78
C LEU A 177 -19.06 6.42 -6.98
N PHE A 178 -18.30 5.93 -6.02
CA PHE A 178 -17.65 4.61 -6.11
C PHE A 178 -18.67 3.45 -6.22
N ARG A 179 -19.81 3.54 -5.51
CA ARG A 179 -20.86 2.52 -5.58
C ARG A 179 -21.50 2.40 -6.96
N ARG A 180 -21.50 3.44 -7.80
CA ARG A 180 -22.03 3.38 -9.18
C ARG A 180 -21.31 2.35 -10.05
N VAL A 181 -20.03 2.07 -9.77
CA VAL A 181 -19.22 1.07 -10.49
C VAL A 181 -18.93 -0.19 -9.66
N GLY A 182 -19.68 -0.40 -8.58
CA GLY A 182 -19.52 -1.56 -7.71
C GLY A 182 -18.28 -1.53 -6.83
N PHE A 183 -17.60 -0.39 -6.71
CA PHE A 183 -16.55 -0.21 -5.71
C PHE A 183 -17.17 0.18 -4.35
N GLU A 184 -16.59 -0.36 -3.28
CA GLU A 184 -16.99 -0.06 -1.90
C GLU A 184 -15.82 0.60 -1.16
N LEU A 185 -16.06 1.80 -0.61
CA LEU A 185 -15.11 2.47 0.26
C LEU A 185 -15.26 1.98 1.70
N HIS A 186 -14.15 1.58 2.30
CA HIS A 186 -14.13 1.09 3.67
C HIS A 186 -12.92 1.64 4.44
N LYS A 187 -12.74 1.20 5.70
CA LYS A 187 -11.67 1.67 6.60
C LYS A 187 -11.65 3.20 6.74
N TRP A 188 -12.82 3.80 6.88
CA TRP A 188 -12.94 5.23 7.06
C TRP A 188 -12.29 5.65 8.38
N VAL A 189 -11.43 6.66 8.29
CA VAL A 189 -10.76 7.27 9.44
C VAL A 189 -10.84 8.78 9.27
N SER A 190 -11.02 9.52 10.37
CA SER A 190 -11.13 10.98 10.33
C SER A 190 -10.54 11.60 11.59
N ASN A 191 -10.00 12.81 11.48
CA ASN A 191 -9.54 13.59 12.64
C ASN A 191 -10.69 14.10 13.52
N HIS A 192 -11.92 14.01 13.03
CA HIS A 192 -13.14 14.35 13.75
C HIS A 192 -14.19 13.25 13.59
N PRO A 193 -15.02 12.93 14.60
CA PRO A 193 -15.99 11.83 14.49
C PRO A 193 -17.12 12.10 13.50
N ALA A 194 -17.53 13.37 13.34
CA ALA A 194 -18.75 13.69 12.60
C ALA A 194 -18.80 13.15 11.14
N PRO A 195 -17.74 13.22 10.31
CA PRO A 195 -17.70 12.56 9.00
C PRO A 195 -17.93 11.04 9.00
N LEU A 196 -17.82 10.37 10.15
CA LEU A 196 -17.97 8.92 10.28
C LEU A 196 -19.37 8.50 10.77
N ASN A 197 -20.16 9.43 11.32
CA ASN A 197 -21.43 9.10 12.00
C ASN A 197 -22.46 8.39 11.10
N ASP A 198 -22.49 8.71 9.81
CA ASP A 198 -23.48 8.19 8.85
C ASP A 198 -22.99 6.91 8.15
N ILE A 199 -21.80 6.44 8.51
CA ILE A 199 -21.21 5.23 7.97
C ILE A 199 -21.50 4.12 8.97
N SER A 200 -22.11 3.02 8.51
CA SER A 200 -22.13 1.77 9.28
C SER A 200 -20.71 1.20 9.31
N THR A 201 -19.79 1.85 10.03
CA THR A 201 -18.44 1.34 10.19
C THR A 201 -18.54 0.06 11.00
N THR A 202 -18.43 -1.08 10.30
CA THR A 202 -17.79 -2.24 10.91
C THR A 202 -16.47 -1.73 11.46
N GLU A 203 -16.34 -1.79 12.77
CA GLU A 203 -15.31 -1.15 13.60
C GLU A 203 -13.95 -1.15 12.89
N TYR A 204 -13.51 0.01 12.42
CA TYR A 204 -12.14 0.12 11.94
C TYR A 204 -11.22 0.00 13.15
N THR A 205 -10.65 -1.18 13.34
CA THR A 205 -9.62 -1.39 14.35
C THR A 205 -8.36 -0.68 13.89
N PHE A 206 -7.85 0.25 14.71
CA PHE A 206 -6.54 0.86 14.47
C PHE A 206 -5.49 -0.25 14.24
N GLU A 207 -4.61 -0.08 13.25
CA GLU A 207 -3.53 -1.06 12.98
C GLU A 207 -2.61 -1.24 14.19
N ASP A 208 -2.53 -0.20 15.03
CA ASP A 208 -1.93 -0.24 16.35
C ASP A 208 -2.90 0.38 17.37
N THR A 209 -3.63 -0.50 18.06
CA THR A 209 -4.61 -0.13 19.09
C THR A 209 -3.97 0.57 20.30
N GLN A 210 -2.66 0.41 20.51
CA GLN A 210 -1.96 1.09 21.60
C GLN A 210 -1.65 2.55 21.27
N SER A 211 -1.44 2.88 19.99
CA SER A 211 -1.07 4.23 19.56
C SER A 211 -2.17 5.01 18.84
N ASN A 212 -3.33 4.37 18.57
CA ASN A 212 -4.44 4.93 17.80
C ASN A 212 -3.97 5.54 16.46
N THR A 213 -3.02 4.87 15.81
CA THR A 213 -2.45 5.31 14.53
C THR A 213 -3.01 4.51 13.36
N VAL A 214 -3.03 5.17 12.21
CA VAL A 214 -3.40 4.56 10.92
C VAL A 214 -2.30 4.81 9.91
N LYS A 215 -2.09 3.87 9.00
CA LYS A 215 -1.12 4.06 7.93
C LYS A 215 -1.71 5.03 6.90
N ALA A 216 -0.94 6.07 6.58
CA ALA A 216 -1.28 7.09 5.59
C ALA A 216 -0.11 7.17 4.60
N LEU A 217 -0.24 6.51 3.46
CA LEU A 217 0.76 6.51 2.37
C LEU A 217 2.19 6.16 2.78
N GLY A 218 2.31 5.26 3.76
CA GLY A 218 3.60 4.80 4.29
C GLY A 218 4.09 5.55 5.54
N MET A 219 3.45 6.66 5.91
CA MET A 219 3.61 7.29 7.22
C MET A 219 2.56 6.76 8.20
N LEU A 220 2.69 7.11 9.48
CA LEU A 220 1.64 6.92 10.48
C LEU A 220 0.90 8.24 10.69
N TRP A 221 -0.41 8.20 10.81
CA TRP A 221 -1.26 9.33 11.13
C TRP A 221 -2.02 9.04 12.43
N LYS A 222 -2.00 9.99 13.36
CA LYS A 222 -2.85 10.02 14.56
C LYS A 222 -4.05 10.91 14.25
N PRO A 223 -5.25 10.36 14.02
CA PRO A 223 -6.37 11.16 13.53
C PRO A 223 -6.80 12.23 14.53
N GLN A 224 -7.07 11.86 15.78
CA GLN A 224 -7.60 12.79 16.80
C GLN A 224 -6.74 14.06 17.01
N PRO A 225 -5.41 13.98 17.19
CA PRO A 225 -4.56 15.18 17.29
C PRO A 225 -4.11 15.74 15.93
N ASP A 226 -4.51 15.12 14.82
CA ASP A 226 -4.06 15.36 13.45
C ASP A 226 -2.53 15.45 13.28
N GLN A 227 -1.85 14.36 13.65
CA GLN A 227 -0.38 14.33 13.66
C GLN A 227 0.16 13.22 12.77
N LEU A 228 0.99 13.61 11.80
CA LEU A 228 1.85 12.66 11.11
C LEU A 228 3.03 12.28 12.01
N THR A 229 3.37 11.00 12.01
CA THR A 229 4.45 10.41 12.81
C THR A 229 5.10 9.25 12.06
N PHE A 230 6.23 8.78 12.59
CA PHE A 230 7.01 7.71 12.01
C PHE A 230 6.96 6.49 12.92
N LYS A 231 6.84 5.29 12.32
CA LYS A 231 6.98 4.05 13.10
C LYS A 231 8.46 3.81 13.38
N VAL A 232 8.83 3.97 14.63
CA VAL A 232 10.22 3.82 15.05
C VAL A 232 10.30 2.73 16.11
N THR A 233 11.02 1.66 15.79
CA THR A 233 11.30 0.59 16.74
C THR A 233 12.76 0.66 17.15
N VAL A 234 13.01 1.23 18.32
CA VAL A 234 14.34 1.31 18.93
C VAL A 234 14.56 0.05 19.76
N ASN A 235 15.11 -0.98 19.14
CA ASN A 235 15.53 -2.18 19.86
C ASN A 235 17.05 -2.28 19.81
N LYS A 236 17.71 -1.95 20.93
CA LYS A 236 19.12 -2.29 21.11
C LYS A 236 19.26 -3.80 20.99
N LYS A 237 20.33 -4.23 20.33
CA LYS A 237 20.66 -5.64 20.21
C LYS A 237 22.11 -5.85 20.63
N ASP A 238 22.34 -6.98 21.28
CA ASP A 238 23.68 -7.43 21.66
C ASP A 238 24.45 -7.99 20.45
N SER A 239 23.73 -8.31 19.37
CA SER A 239 24.30 -8.68 18.08
C SER A 239 23.50 -8.11 16.91
N LEU A 240 24.22 -7.65 15.92
CA LEU A 240 23.66 -7.11 14.69
C LEU A 240 24.54 -7.51 13.52
N THR A 241 23.93 -7.68 12.35
CA THR A 241 24.63 -7.97 11.11
C THR A 241 24.45 -6.81 10.14
N LYS A 242 25.33 -6.72 9.14
CA LYS A 242 25.20 -5.75 8.05
C LYS A 242 23.83 -5.82 7.38
N ARG A 243 23.28 -7.02 7.16
CA ARG A 243 21.93 -7.23 6.63
C ARG A 243 20.84 -6.63 7.53
N LYS A 244 20.96 -6.82 8.85
CA LYS A 244 19.99 -6.26 9.81
C LYS A 244 20.04 -4.73 9.87
N VAL A 245 21.24 -4.13 9.82
CA VAL A 245 21.39 -2.67 9.71
C VAL A 245 20.70 -2.15 8.47
N LEU A 246 21.00 -2.71 7.30
CA LEU A 246 20.38 -2.28 6.05
C LEU A 246 18.85 -2.42 6.10
N SER A 247 18.34 -3.52 6.67
CA SER A 247 16.91 -3.71 6.86
C SER A 247 16.29 -2.65 7.79
N GLN A 248 17.00 -2.21 8.83
CA GLN A 248 16.54 -1.13 9.71
C GLN A 248 16.53 0.21 8.98
N ILE A 249 17.57 0.53 8.20
CA ILE A 249 17.64 1.75 7.39
C ILE A 249 16.51 1.79 6.36
N ALA A 250 16.26 0.67 5.67
CA ALA A 250 15.19 0.57 4.67
C ALA A 250 13.78 0.74 5.24
N ARG A 251 13.59 0.62 6.55
CA ARG A 251 12.31 0.91 7.24
C ARG A 251 12.12 2.39 7.55
N LEU A 252 13.18 3.21 7.47
CA LEU A 252 13.08 4.66 7.61
C LEU A 252 12.48 5.22 6.32
N TYR A 253 11.16 5.25 6.26
CA TYR A 253 10.39 5.74 5.13
C TYR A 253 9.97 7.19 5.37
N ASP A 254 10.37 8.09 4.46
CA ASP A 254 10.21 9.54 4.62
C ASP A 254 9.81 10.19 3.29
N PRO A 255 8.51 10.14 2.94
CA PRO A 255 8.04 10.73 1.69
C PRO A 255 8.13 12.26 1.70
N LEU A 256 8.23 12.88 2.89
CA LEU A 256 8.29 14.34 3.04
C LEU A 256 9.72 14.90 3.16
N GLY A 257 10.74 14.03 3.28
CA GLY A 257 12.13 14.45 3.49
C GLY A 257 12.41 15.05 4.88
N ILE A 258 11.46 14.96 5.81
CA ILE A 258 11.50 15.56 7.15
C ILE A 258 12.63 14.99 8.02
N ILE A 259 12.84 13.67 7.94
CA ILE A 259 13.87 12.95 8.70
C ILE A 259 15.13 12.70 7.85
N GLY A 260 15.29 13.44 6.74
CA GLY A 260 16.43 13.40 5.84
C GLY A 260 17.79 13.38 6.56
N PRO A 261 18.05 14.27 7.55
CA PRO A 261 19.31 14.25 8.31
C PRO A 261 19.56 12.94 9.07
N VAL A 262 18.51 12.30 9.59
CA VAL A 262 18.63 11.02 10.30
C VAL A 262 18.90 9.88 9.31
N ILE A 263 18.20 9.86 8.17
CA ILE A 263 18.43 8.88 7.10
C ILE A 263 19.86 9.03 6.55
N ALA A 264 20.35 10.26 6.36
CA ALA A 264 21.70 10.53 5.91
C ALA A 264 22.75 9.94 6.87
N LYS A 265 22.61 10.17 8.19
CA LYS A 265 23.49 9.56 9.20
C LYS A 265 23.44 8.04 9.17
N ALA A 266 22.26 7.45 9.01
CA ALA A 266 22.11 6.00 8.90
C ALA A 266 22.82 5.44 7.65
N LYS A 267 22.71 6.14 6.52
CA LYS A 267 23.39 5.79 5.25
C LYS A 267 24.91 5.95 5.34
N ILE A 268 25.41 7.00 6.01
CA ILE A 268 26.85 7.18 6.29
C ILE A 268 27.36 6.01 7.14
N PHE A 269 26.61 5.59 8.17
CA PHE A 269 26.96 4.41 8.94
C PHE A 269 27.02 3.16 8.05
N MET A 270 26.03 2.95 7.19
CA MET A 270 26.04 1.83 6.24
C MET A 270 27.24 1.88 5.30
N GLN A 271 27.61 3.06 4.80
CA GLN A 271 28.82 3.28 4.01
C GLN A 271 30.09 2.85 4.76
N SER A 272 30.18 3.18 6.06
CA SER A 272 31.30 2.74 6.89
C SER A 272 31.39 1.21 7.00
N LEU A 273 30.25 0.51 7.03
CA LEU A 273 30.22 -0.96 7.00
C LEU A 273 30.71 -1.48 5.65
N TRP A 274 30.33 -0.85 4.54
CA TRP A 274 30.82 -1.25 3.22
C TRP A 274 32.36 -1.17 3.11
N LEU A 275 32.96 -0.12 3.68
CA LEU A 275 34.41 0.05 3.70
C LEU A 275 35.14 -0.98 4.58
N GLN A 276 34.51 -1.41 5.68
CA GLN A 276 35.04 -2.45 6.56
C GLN A 276 34.89 -3.87 5.99
N LYS A 277 34.08 -4.05 4.93
CA LYS A 277 33.83 -5.32 4.23
C LYS A 277 33.44 -6.52 5.13
N PRO A 278 32.56 -6.40 6.15
CA PRO A 278 31.99 -7.58 6.79
C PRO A 278 31.00 -8.26 5.84
N ASP A 279 30.87 -9.59 5.96
CA ASP A 279 29.86 -10.32 5.21
C ASP A 279 28.45 -9.99 5.74
N TRP A 280 27.43 -10.30 4.93
CA TRP A 280 26.04 -9.93 5.22
C TRP A 280 25.51 -10.43 6.57
N ASN A 281 26.00 -11.59 6.99
CA ASN A 281 25.53 -12.30 8.17
C ASN A 281 26.53 -12.29 9.33
N ASP A 282 27.70 -11.65 9.14
CA ASP A 282 28.69 -11.50 10.20
C ASP A 282 28.18 -10.57 11.29
N ASN A 283 28.52 -10.91 12.53
CA ASN A 283 28.29 -10.03 13.64
C ASN A 283 29.21 -8.80 13.55
N LEU A 284 28.63 -7.62 13.75
CA LEU A 284 29.39 -6.38 13.81
C LEU A 284 30.32 -6.39 15.04
N ARG A 285 31.53 -5.85 14.86
CA ARG A 285 32.48 -5.64 15.97
C ARG A 285 31.84 -4.76 17.05
N THR A 286 32.16 -5.01 18.32
CA THR A 286 31.57 -4.30 19.48
C THR A 286 31.61 -2.78 19.33
N LYS A 287 32.74 -2.21 18.88
CA LYS A 287 32.88 -0.76 18.67
C LYS A 287 31.86 -0.21 17.66
N VAL A 288 31.61 -0.94 16.57
CA VAL A 288 30.68 -0.55 15.50
C VAL A 288 29.22 -0.70 15.97
N LEU A 289 28.95 -1.77 16.72
CA LEU A 289 27.64 -2.00 17.34
C LEU A 289 27.28 -0.88 18.33
N LEU A 290 28.23 -0.43 19.15
CA LEU A 290 28.03 0.68 20.08
C LEU A 290 27.66 1.99 19.35
N VAL A 291 28.34 2.30 18.25
CA VAL A 291 28.02 3.47 17.42
C VAL A 291 26.60 3.38 16.84
N TRP A 292 26.19 2.20 16.36
CA TRP A 292 24.83 2.01 15.87
C TRP A 292 23.78 2.16 16.98
N ASN A 293 24.01 1.54 18.13
CA ASN A 293 23.10 1.62 19.27
C ASN A 293 22.98 3.07 19.80
N ASP A 294 24.07 3.84 19.78
CA ASP A 294 24.06 5.27 20.10
C ASP A 294 23.23 6.07 19.09
N PHE A 295 23.38 5.79 17.79
CA PHE A 295 22.55 6.38 16.75
C PHE A 295 21.06 6.07 16.96
N LEU A 296 20.72 4.82 17.29
CA LEU A 296 19.34 4.40 17.55
C LEU A 296 18.73 5.15 18.74
N VAL A 297 19.49 5.41 19.81
CA VAL A 297 18.97 6.20 20.94
C VAL A 297 18.83 7.66 20.55
N LYS A 298 19.93 8.29 20.10
CA LYS A 298 19.97 9.74 19.92
C LYS A 298 19.07 10.25 18.80
N TYR A 299 19.02 9.57 17.67
CA TYR A 299 18.36 10.10 16.48
C TYR A 299 16.98 9.52 16.24
N LEU A 300 16.73 8.30 16.69
CA LEU A 300 15.40 7.72 16.55
C LEU A 300 14.47 8.12 17.70
N GLU A 301 14.96 8.53 18.86
CA GLU A 301 14.11 9.20 19.86
C GLU A 301 13.62 10.57 19.38
N LEU A 302 14.43 11.30 18.61
CA LEU A 302 14.01 12.54 17.95
C LEU A 302 12.88 12.32 16.93
N MET A 303 12.71 11.12 16.40
CA MET A 303 11.58 10.81 15.51
C MET A 303 10.25 10.60 16.25
N LYS A 304 10.24 10.66 17.59
CA LYS A 304 8.99 10.80 18.37
C LYS A 304 8.36 12.19 18.20
N LEU A 305 9.05 13.13 17.56
CA LEU A 305 8.49 14.43 17.18
C LEU A 305 7.27 14.22 16.27
N THR A 306 6.17 14.81 16.69
CA THR A 306 4.93 14.86 15.92
C THR A 306 4.88 16.16 15.15
N PHE A 307 4.51 16.07 13.88
CA PHE A 307 4.33 17.25 13.05
C PHE A 307 2.89 17.70 13.23
N ARG A 308 2.71 18.73 14.08
CA ARG A 308 1.41 19.38 14.29
C ARG A 308 1.09 20.26 13.09
N ASP A 309 -0.18 20.39 12.77
CA ASP A 309 -0.60 21.12 11.57
C ASP A 309 -0.24 22.60 11.56
N ILE A 310 -0.07 23.09 10.32
CA ILE A 310 -0.01 24.49 9.97
C ILE A 310 -1.47 24.93 9.80
N SER A 311 -2.18 25.14 10.90
CA SER A 311 -3.54 25.69 10.89
C SER A 311 -3.70 26.77 11.94
#